data_AF-A0A0G1YVQ4-F1
#
_entry.id   AF-A0A0G1YVQ4-F1
#
_cell.length_a   1.000
_cell.length_b   1.000
_cell.length_c   1.000
_cell.angle_alpha   90.00
_cell.angle_beta   90.00
_cell.angle_gamma   90.00
#
_symmetry.space_group_name_H-M   'P 1'
#
loop_
_entity.id
_entity.type
_entity.pdbx_description
1 polymer ?
#
loop_
_entity_poly.entity_id
_entity_poly.type
_entity_poly.pdbx_seq_one_letter_code
_entity_poly.pdbx_strand_id
1 'polypeptide(L)'
;MHRRTRCGGYLMLVMLVMSVTTLLYLRQHPASEAHQVTVPDVERWTEDCGEFQPIEFFLLKFCANPDGKGEIGVRGFYLTKGREIYIGKAWGITKDPAGGIMPVNLKRIRVLLVLKDGREFQGAAGAKPEMTAVFDKRGDQIGIKLRLRGADGSYAERVMMADPEER
;
A
#
# COMPACT_ATOMS: atom_id res chain seq x y z
N MET A 1 20.74 47.25 47.22
CA MET A 1 20.98 46.22 46.19
C MET A 1 19.64 45.70 45.64
N HIS A 2 19.23 46.13 44.45
CA HIS A 2 18.08 45.54 43.74
C HIS A 2 18.38 45.49 42.24
N ARG A 3 18.76 44.30 41.75
CA ARG A 3 18.71 43.96 40.32
C ARG A 3 17.49 43.06 40.12
N ARG A 4 16.41 43.62 39.57
CA ARG A 4 15.27 42.84 39.07
C ARG A 4 15.26 42.84 37.53
N THR A 5 15.45 41.62 37.00
CA THR A 5 14.76 41.04 35.84
C THR A 5 14.71 41.86 34.53
N ARG A 6 15.74 41.68 33.68
CA ARG A 6 15.71 42.00 32.24
C ARG A 6 15.80 40.74 31.34
N CYS A 7 15.41 39.57 31.83
CA CYS A 7 15.47 38.32 31.04
C CYS A 7 14.14 37.89 30.39
N GLY A 8 13.01 38.48 30.76
CA GLY A 8 11.69 38.05 30.26
C GLY A 8 11.37 38.49 28.83
N GLY A 9 11.79 39.69 28.43
CA GLY A 9 11.46 40.25 27.11
C GLY A 9 12.20 39.57 25.95
N TYR A 10 13.45 39.15 26.17
CA TYR A 10 14.24 38.48 25.14
C TYR A 10 13.71 37.07 24.83
N LEU A 11 13.27 36.34 25.86
CA LEU A 11 12.72 35.00 25.70
C LEU A 11 11.37 35.04 24.96
N MET A 12 10.53 36.05 25.25
CA MET A 12 9.27 36.28 24.54
C MET A 12 9.51 36.62 23.06
N LEU A 13 10.49 37.49 22.78
CA LEU A 13 10.84 37.89 21.41
C LEU A 13 11.35 36.70 20.59
N VAL A 14 12.21 35.86 21.17
CA VAL A 14 12.74 34.65 20.50
C VAL A 14 11.62 33.65 20.22
N MET A 15 10.71 33.42 21.18
CA MET A 15 9.56 32.54 20.96
C MET A 15 8.65 33.07 19.85
N LEU A 16 8.40 34.38 19.80
CA LEU A 16 7.56 34.98 18.78
C LEU A 16 8.16 34.85 17.37
N VAL A 17 9.47 35.10 17.24
CA VAL A 17 10.18 34.95 15.96
C VAL A 17 10.17 33.49 15.51
N MET A 18 10.44 32.54 16.41
CA MET A 18 10.38 31.11 16.11
C MET A 18 8.98 30.66 15.68
N SER A 19 7.93 31.13 16.35
CA SER A 19 6.54 30.80 15.97
C SER A 19 6.20 31.36 14.59
N VAL A 20 6.59 32.61 14.29
CA VAL A 20 6.33 33.24 12.99
C VAL A 20 7.12 32.56 11.87
N THR A 21 8.40 32.23 12.07
CA THR A 21 9.19 31.51 11.06
C THR A 21 8.65 30.09 10.86
N THR A 22 8.21 29.40 11.91
CA THR A 22 7.59 28.07 11.79
C THR A 22 6.26 28.15 11.02
N LEU A 23 5.43 29.15 11.29
CA LEU A 23 4.17 29.39 10.57
C LEU A 23 4.41 29.74 9.09
N LEU A 24 5.43 30.56 8.79
CA LEU A 24 5.80 30.89 7.41
C LEU A 24 6.39 29.68 6.68
N TYR A 25 7.20 28.87 7.36
CA TYR A 25 7.77 27.64 6.81
C TYR A 25 6.68 26.60 6.52
N LEU A 26 5.73 26.38 7.43
CA LEU A 26 4.56 25.52 7.21
C LEU A 26 3.64 26.01 6.08
N ARG A 27 3.62 27.33 5.83
CA ARG A 27 2.83 27.93 4.75
C ARG A 27 3.52 27.81 3.38
N GLN A 28 4.85 27.83 3.36
CA GLN A 28 5.67 27.65 2.15
C GLN A 28 5.89 26.18 1.81
N HIS A 29 5.88 25.31 2.83
CA HIS A 29 5.86 23.87 2.71
C HIS A 29 4.54 23.37 3.30
N PRO A 30 3.39 23.56 2.62
CA PRO A 30 2.21 22.82 2.99
C PRO A 30 2.63 21.36 3.06
N ALA A 31 2.28 20.68 4.17
CA ALA A 31 2.47 19.24 4.31
C ALA A 31 2.04 18.63 2.99
N SER A 32 3.02 18.10 2.22
CA SER A 32 2.85 17.60 0.86
C SER A 32 1.43 17.12 0.71
N GLU A 33 0.58 17.84 -0.05
CA GLU A 33 -0.80 17.42 -0.30
C GLU A 33 -0.71 15.94 -0.60
N ALA A 34 -1.17 15.12 0.34
CA ALA A 34 -1.27 13.70 0.13
C ALA A 34 -2.22 13.64 -1.05
N HIS A 35 -1.67 13.41 -2.25
CA HIS A 35 -2.46 13.20 -3.44
C HIS A 35 -3.37 12.04 -3.05
N GLN A 36 -4.63 12.35 -2.74
CA GLN A 36 -5.65 11.36 -2.47
C GLN A 36 -5.85 10.66 -3.80
N VAL A 37 -5.05 9.62 -4.02
CA VAL A 37 -5.27 8.70 -5.13
C VAL A 37 -6.52 7.95 -4.75
N THR A 38 -7.64 8.29 -5.39
CA THR A 38 -8.89 7.55 -5.24
C THR A 38 -8.60 6.08 -5.51
N VAL A 39 -8.74 5.26 -4.48
CA VAL A 39 -8.61 3.80 -4.58
C VAL A 39 -9.93 3.30 -5.18
N PRO A 40 -9.92 2.72 -6.40
CA PRO A 40 -11.15 2.19 -6.99
C PRO A 40 -11.64 0.99 -6.18
N ASP A 41 -12.96 0.80 -6.18
CA ASP A 41 -13.64 -0.35 -5.57
C ASP A 41 -13.56 -1.56 -6.52
N VAL A 42 -12.33 -2.03 -6.74
CA VAL A 42 -12.01 -3.19 -7.59
C VAL A 42 -12.76 -4.45 -7.14
N GLU A 43 -13.17 -4.50 -5.88
CA GLU A 43 -13.97 -5.58 -5.30
C GLU A 43 -15.33 -5.73 -5.98
N ARG A 44 -15.87 -4.66 -6.57
CA ARG A 44 -17.12 -4.68 -7.37
C ARG A 44 -16.91 -5.06 -8.83
N TRP A 45 -15.68 -5.13 -9.31
CA TRP A 45 -15.41 -5.50 -10.70
C TRP A 45 -15.54 -7.01 -10.82
N THR A 46 -16.65 -7.45 -11.41
CA THR A 46 -17.00 -8.88 -11.53
C THR A 46 -17.11 -9.37 -12.97
N GLU A 47 -16.85 -8.51 -13.94
CA GLU A 47 -16.91 -8.85 -15.37
C GLU A 47 -15.56 -9.34 -15.89
N ASP A 48 -15.60 -10.28 -16.85
CA ASP A 48 -14.44 -10.87 -17.53
C ASP A 48 -13.30 -11.28 -16.58
N CYS A 49 -13.67 -11.89 -15.45
CA CYS A 49 -12.70 -12.26 -14.43
C CYS A 49 -11.86 -13.49 -14.83
N GLY A 50 -10.55 -13.38 -14.72
CA GLY A 50 -9.60 -14.49 -14.80
C GLY A 50 -8.90 -14.74 -13.46
N GLU A 51 -8.41 -15.96 -13.26
CA GLU A 51 -7.67 -16.35 -12.06
C GLU A 51 -6.25 -16.82 -12.41
N PHE A 52 -5.28 -16.48 -11.56
CA PHE A 52 -3.90 -16.92 -11.68
C PHE A 52 -3.32 -17.18 -10.28
N GLN A 53 -2.74 -18.36 -10.10
CA GLN A 53 -2.19 -18.81 -8.82
C GLN A 53 -0.68 -19.02 -8.97
N PRO A 54 0.17 -18.00 -8.72
CA PRO A 54 1.61 -18.11 -8.91
C PRO A 54 2.30 -19.06 -7.92
N ILE A 55 1.71 -19.27 -6.74
CA ILE A 55 2.18 -20.21 -5.71
C ILE A 55 0.97 -20.82 -4.98
N GLU A 56 1.16 -21.97 -4.35
CA GLU A 56 0.10 -22.80 -3.77
C GLU A 56 -0.88 -22.02 -2.86
N PHE A 57 -0.39 -21.08 -2.06
CA PHE A 57 -1.23 -20.36 -1.08
C PHE A 57 -1.63 -18.94 -1.50
N PHE A 58 -1.45 -18.56 -2.76
CA PHE A 58 -1.69 -17.19 -3.22
C PHE A 58 -2.43 -17.15 -4.55
N LEU A 59 -3.61 -16.55 -4.56
CA LEU A 59 -4.49 -16.43 -5.71
C LEU A 59 -4.62 -14.96 -6.12
N LEU A 60 -4.49 -14.69 -7.42
CA LEU A 60 -4.80 -13.41 -8.03
C LEU A 60 -6.04 -13.54 -8.90
N LYS A 61 -7.02 -12.67 -8.68
CA LYS A 61 -8.20 -12.53 -9.56
C LYS A 61 -8.12 -11.21 -10.30
N PHE A 62 -8.20 -11.25 -11.62
CA PHE A 62 -8.12 -10.08 -12.50
C PHE A 62 -9.50 -9.85 -13.09
N CYS A 63 -10.11 -8.70 -12.88
CA CYS A 63 -11.45 -8.41 -13.39
C CYS A 63 -11.45 -7.08 -14.15
N ALA A 64 -12.24 -7.01 -15.22
CA ALA A 64 -12.40 -5.79 -15.98
C ALA A 64 -13.30 -4.80 -15.23
N ASN A 65 -12.97 -3.52 -15.31
CA ASN A 65 -13.82 -2.44 -14.83
C ASN A 65 -15.06 -2.34 -15.75
N PRO A 66 -16.28 -2.60 -15.26
CA PRO A 66 -17.49 -2.58 -16.07
C PRO A 66 -17.81 -1.19 -16.65
N ASP A 67 -17.41 -0.14 -15.94
CA ASP A 67 -17.63 1.26 -16.35
C ASP A 67 -16.42 1.85 -17.12
N GLY A 68 -15.37 1.04 -17.30
CA GLY A 68 -14.05 1.49 -17.76
C GLY A 68 -13.76 1.24 -19.23
N LYS A 69 -12.81 1.99 -19.80
CA LYS A 69 -12.27 1.76 -21.16
C LYS A 69 -11.21 0.65 -21.17
N GLY A 70 -11.56 -0.54 -20.68
CA GLY A 70 -10.64 -1.69 -20.63
C GLY A 70 -9.63 -1.64 -19.48
N GLU A 71 -9.94 -0.95 -18.38
CA GLU A 71 -9.16 -1.05 -17.15
C GLU A 71 -9.35 -2.42 -16.49
N ILE A 72 -8.28 -2.96 -15.90
CA ILE A 72 -8.27 -4.22 -15.18
C ILE A 72 -7.82 -3.95 -13.75
N GLY A 73 -8.53 -4.54 -12.79
CA GLY A 73 -8.16 -4.55 -11.39
C GLY A 73 -7.76 -5.95 -10.97
N VAL A 74 -6.81 -6.04 -10.05
CA VAL A 74 -6.32 -7.30 -9.49
C VAL A 74 -6.68 -7.35 -8.02
N ARG A 75 -7.25 -8.47 -7.57
CA ARG A 75 -7.49 -8.79 -6.17
C ARG A 75 -6.57 -9.94 -5.77
N GLY A 76 -5.83 -9.75 -4.69
CA GLY A 76 -4.97 -10.77 -4.11
C GLY A 76 -5.66 -11.46 -2.95
N PHE A 77 -5.53 -12.78 -2.91
CA PHE A 77 -6.05 -13.63 -1.86
C PHE A 77 -4.97 -14.59 -1.36
N TYR A 78 -4.97 -14.81 -0.05
CA TYR A 78 -4.26 -15.90 0.58
C TYR A 78 -5.23 -17.08 0.76
N LEU A 79 -4.82 -18.27 0.33
CA LEU A 79 -5.65 -19.47 0.40
C LEU A 79 -5.36 -20.24 1.69
N THR A 80 -6.40 -20.54 2.47
CA THR A 80 -6.32 -21.37 3.69
C THR A 80 -7.62 -22.15 3.89
N LYS A 81 -7.54 -23.48 4.16
CA LYS A 81 -8.68 -24.40 4.41
C LYS A 81 -10.01 -24.00 3.76
N GLY A 82 -10.03 -24.00 2.43
CA GLY A 82 -11.24 -23.73 1.64
C GLY A 82 -11.77 -22.29 1.72
N ARG A 83 -10.96 -21.35 2.23
CA ARG A 83 -11.28 -19.93 2.32
C ARG A 83 -10.25 -19.08 1.58
N GLU A 84 -10.76 -18.05 0.92
CA GLU A 84 -9.95 -16.99 0.33
C GLU A 84 -9.89 -15.81 1.31
N ILE A 85 -8.70 -15.48 1.82
CA ILE A 85 -8.49 -14.32 2.67
C ILE A 85 -8.01 -13.17 1.80
N TYR A 86 -8.80 -12.10 1.71
CA TYR A 86 -8.40 -10.89 0.99
C TYR A 86 -7.17 -10.24 1.61
N ILE A 87 -6.18 -9.94 0.76
CA ILE A 87 -4.88 -9.42 1.20
C ILE A 87 -4.50 -8.11 0.53
N GLY A 88 -5.23 -7.70 -0.51
CA GLY A 88 -5.00 -6.41 -1.15
C GLY A 88 -5.42 -6.39 -2.62
N LYS A 89 -5.19 -5.27 -3.27
CA LYS A 89 -5.53 -5.05 -4.68
C LYS A 89 -4.51 -4.23 -5.43
N ALA A 90 -4.56 -4.32 -6.75
CA ALA A 90 -3.84 -3.46 -7.66
C ALA A 90 -4.75 -2.91 -8.76
N TRP A 91 -4.46 -1.70 -9.24
CA TRP A 91 -5.22 -1.03 -10.30
C TRP A 91 -4.30 -0.15 -11.16
N GLY A 92 -4.85 0.47 -12.21
CA GLY A 92 -4.08 1.21 -13.21
C GLY A 92 -3.48 0.32 -14.31
N ILE A 93 -4.03 -0.88 -14.49
CA ILE A 93 -3.70 -1.83 -15.56
C ILE A 93 -4.72 -1.62 -16.68
N THR A 94 -4.29 -1.51 -17.93
CA THR A 94 -5.19 -1.32 -19.08
C THR A 94 -4.98 -2.41 -20.12
N LYS A 95 -6.07 -3.02 -20.57
CA LYS A 95 -6.10 -3.95 -21.70
C LYS A 95 -5.81 -3.20 -23.00
N ASP A 96 -5.04 -3.82 -23.88
CA ASP A 96 -4.89 -3.36 -25.26
C ASP A 96 -6.22 -3.59 -25.99
N PRO A 97 -6.78 -2.59 -26.70
CA PRO A 97 -7.94 -2.77 -27.56
C PRO A 97 -7.79 -3.92 -28.57
N ALA A 98 -6.57 -4.31 -28.94
CA ALA A 98 -6.27 -5.42 -29.85
C ALA A 98 -6.29 -6.82 -29.18
N GLY A 99 -6.71 -6.94 -27.92
CA GLY A 99 -6.96 -8.23 -27.25
C GLY A 99 -5.83 -8.75 -26.35
N GLY A 100 -4.73 -7.99 -26.19
CA GLY A 100 -3.66 -8.29 -25.25
C GLY A 100 -3.74 -7.49 -23.95
N ILE A 101 -2.94 -7.83 -22.94
CA ILE A 101 -2.59 -6.88 -21.88
C ILE A 101 -1.41 -6.08 -22.46
N MET A 102 -1.57 -4.76 -22.70
CA MET A 102 -0.44 -3.91 -23.12
C MET A 102 0.75 -4.12 -22.16
N PRO A 103 2.01 -3.83 -22.55
CA PRO A 103 3.12 -3.90 -21.60
C PRO A 103 2.76 -3.06 -20.39
N VAL A 104 2.54 -3.73 -19.25
CA VAL A 104 1.94 -3.11 -18.08
C VAL A 104 2.89 -2.00 -17.64
N ASN A 105 2.48 -0.73 -17.82
CA ASN A 105 3.31 0.38 -17.39
C ASN A 105 3.35 0.37 -15.88
N LEU A 106 4.39 -0.25 -15.33
CA LEU A 106 4.56 -0.46 -13.90
C LEU A 106 4.44 0.85 -13.13
N LYS A 107 4.85 2.00 -13.70
CA LYS A 107 4.74 3.32 -13.05
C LYS A 107 3.28 3.74 -12.79
N ARG A 108 2.32 3.20 -13.54
CA ARG A 108 0.88 3.47 -13.39
C ARG A 108 0.20 2.50 -12.44
N ILE A 109 0.78 1.33 -12.21
CA ILE A 109 0.26 0.39 -11.22
C ILE A 109 0.28 1.07 -9.86
N ARG A 110 -0.83 0.91 -9.15
CA ARG A 110 -0.96 1.21 -7.74
C ARG A 110 -1.32 -0.08 -7.03
N VAL A 111 -0.81 -0.24 -5.83
CA VAL A 111 -1.02 -1.44 -5.02
C VAL A 111 -1.40 -1.03 -3.62
N LEU A 112 -2.34 -1.75 -3.05
CA LEU A 112 -2.78 -1.64 -1.67
C LEU A 112 -2.61 -3.00 -1.02
N LEU A 113 -1.93 -3.02 0.13
CA LEU A 113 -1.77 -4.19 0.98
C LEU A 113 -2.65 -4.02 2.21
N VAL A 114 -3.54 -4.97 2.49
CA VAL A 114 -4.28 -5.02 3.76
C VAL A 114 -3.35 -5.64 4.79
N LEU A 115 -3.20 -5.06 5.98
CA LEU A 115 -2.35 -5.56 7.06
C LEU A 115 -3.12 -6.56 7.94
N LYS A 116 -2.41 -7.22 8.87
CA LYS A 116 -3.02 -8.21 9.78
C LYS A 116 -4.12 -7.59 10.67
N ASP A 117 -3.98 -6.31 11.01
CA ASP A 117 -4.94 -5.55 11.82
C ASP A 117 -6.09 -4.95 10.98
N GLY A 118 -6.17 -5.28 9.68
CA GLY A 118 -7.18 -4.77 8.76
C GLY A 118 -6.90 -3.38 8.20
N ARG A 119 -5.85 -2.69 8.66
CA ARG A 119 -5.47 -1.39 8.05
C ARG A 119 -4.99 -1.58 6.64
N GLU A 120 -5.25 -0.60 5.79
CA GLU A 120 -4.74 -0.57 4.43
C GLU A 120 -3.44 0.21 4.36
N PHE A 121 -2.47 -0.32 3.63
CA PHE A 121 -1.22 0.35 3.32
C PHE A 121 -1.07 0.52 1.81
N GLN A 122 -0.95 1.77 1.38
CA GLN A 122 -0.79 2.11 -0.02
C GLN A 122 0.69 2.11 -0.42
N GLY A 123 1.02 1.35 -1.47
CA GLY A 123 2.34 1.35 -2.07
C GLY A 123 2.63 2.62 -2.86
N ALA A 124 3.91 2.95 -3.01
CA ALA A 124 4.38 3.99 -3.92
C ALA A 124 3.91 3.74 -5.36
N ALA A 125 3.91 4.79 -6.18
CA ALA A 125 3.64 4.65 -7.60
C ALA A 125 4.60 3.63 -8.26
N GLY A 126 4.03 2.57 -8.82
CA GLY A 126 4.79 1.45 -9.39
C GLY A 126 5.56 0.58 -8.41
N ALA A 127 5.23 0.67 -7.13
CA ALA A 127 5.68 -0.31 -6.15
C ALA A 127 5.18 -1.71 -6.54
N LYS A 128 6.09 -2.68 -6.48
CA LYS A 128 5.78 -4.10 -6.62
C LYS A 128 5.81 -4.73 -5.24
N PRO A 129 4.81 -5.54 -4.85
CA PRO A 129 4.91 -6.37 -3.66
C PRO A 129 6.11 -7.30 -3.80
N GLU A 130 6.99 -7.26 -2.82
CA GLU A 130 8.04 -8.27 -2.63
C GLU A 130 7.39 -9.46 -1.95
N MET A 131 7.49 -10.64 -2.56
CA MET A 131 6.96 -11.89 -2.00
C MET A 131 8.13 -12.81 -1.64
N THR A 132 8.11 -13.35 -0.43
CA THR A 132 9.11 -14.30 0.05
C THR A 132 8.40 -15.46 0.74
N ALA A 133 8.78 -16.69 0.40
CA ALA A 133 8.30 -17.87 1.12
C ALA A 133 8.86 -17.89 2.55
N VAL A 134 8.04 -18.30 3.51
CA VAL A 134 8.45 -18.50 4.90
C VAL A 134 8.63 -19.99 5.10
N PHE A 135 9.81 -20.39 5.57
CA PHE A 135 10.15 -21.80 5.80
C PHE A 135 10.32 -22.06 7.30
N ASP A 136 10.00 -23.28 7.71
CA ASP A 136 10.27 -23.74 9.07
C ASP A 136 11.70 -24.28 9.22
N LYS A 137 12.02 -24.82 10.41
CA LYS A 137 13.37 -25.34 10.69
C LYS A 137 13.72 -26.61 9.91
N ARG A 138 12.73 -27.31 9.36
CA ARG A 138 12.88 -28.52 8.55
C ARG A 138 13.01 -28.20 7.06
N GLY A 139 12.76 -26.95 6.68
CA GLY A 139 12.79 -26.49 5.29
C GLY A 139 11.41 -26.55 4.62
N ASP A 140 10.35 -26.84 5.37
CA ASP A 140 8.99 -26.89 4.84
C ASP A 140 8.45 -25.46 4.69
N GLN A 141 7.82 -25.15 3.54
CA GLN A 141 7.18 -23.85 3.34
C GLN A 141 5.92 -23.78 4.21
N ILE A 142 5.89 -22.82 5.13
CA ILE A 142 4.81 -22.65 6.12
C ILE A 142 4.14 -21.28 6.01
N GLY A 143 4.33 -20.57 4.90
CA GLY A 143 3.69 -19.29 4.70
C GLY A 143 4.34 -18.43 3.63
N ILE A 144 3.85 -17.20 3.55
CA ILE A 144 4.33 -16.16 2.66
C ILE A 144 4.47 -14.85 3.43
N LYS A 145 5.49 -14.09 3.08
CA LYS A 145 5.74 -12.74 3.56
C LYS A 145 5.65 -11.79 2.37
N LEU A 146 4.77 -10.80 2.49
CA LEU A 146 4.61 -9.71 1.54
C LEU A 146 5.20 -8.45 2.14
N ARG A 147 6.00 -7.72 1.36
CA ARG A 147 6.46 -6.38 1.71
C ARG A 147 6.09 -5.41 0.60
N LEU A 148 5.64 -4.21 0.99
CA LEU A 148 5.27 -3.16 0.06
C LEU A 148 5.90 -1.84 0.50
N ARG A 149 6.59 -1.18 -0.42
CA ARG A 149 7.22 0.12 -0.19
C ARG A 149 6.21 1.25 -0.38
N GLY A 150 6.09 2.15 0.59
CA GLY A 150 5.30 3.37 0.55
C GLY A 150 6.01 4.53 -0.17
N ALA A 151 5.26 5.58 -0.51
CA ALA A 151 5.79 6.74 -1.25
C ALA A 151 6.82 7.55 -0.45
N ASP A 152 6.72 7.54 0.88
CA ASP A 152 7.64 8.16 1.84
C ASP A 152 8.90 7.30 2.11
N GLY A 153 9.03 6.15 1.45
CA GLY A 153 10.12 5.20 1.67
C GLY A 153 9.90 4.24 2.85
N SER A 154 8.77 4.35 3.55
CA SER A 154 8.37 3.36 4.56
C SER A 154 8.07 2.00 3.92
N TYR A 155 8.01 0.96 4.75
CA TYR A 155 7.63 -0.38 4.32
C TYR A 155 6.52 -0.92 5.21
N ALA A 156 5.52 -1.48 4.57
CA ALA A 156 4.57 -2.38 5.22
C ALA A 156 4.96 -3.83 4.98
N GLU A 157 4.62 -4.67 5.94
CA GLU A 157 4.83 -6.10 5.88
C GLU A 157 3.59 -6.85 6.34
N ARG A 158 3.25 -7.91 5.61
CA ARG A 158 2.23 -8.89 6.01
C ARG A 158 2.81 -10.29 5.88
N VAL A 159 2.82 -11.03 6.99
CA VAL A 159 3.14 -12.45 7.01
C VAL A 159 1.85 -13.24 7.16
N MET A 160 1.66 -14.23 6.28
CA MET A 160 0.53 -15.17 6.29
C MET A 160 1.11 -16.57 6.44
N MET A 161 0.76 -17.26 7.51
CA MET A 161 1.23 -18.61 7.79
C MET A 161 0.20 -19.62 7.29
N ALA A 162 0.69 -20.73 6.73
CA ALA A 162 -0.10 -21.95 6.51
C ALA A 162 -0.77 -22.37 7.82
N ASP A 163 -1.96 -22.96 7.70
CA ASP A 163 -2.76 -23.27 8.89
C ASP A 163 -2.05 -24.39 9.67
N PRO A 164 -1.89 -24.32 11.01
CA PRO A 164 -1.04 -25.26 11.76
C PRO A 164 -1.44 -26.73 11.67
N GLU A 165 -2.68 -27.02 11.26
CA GLU A 165 -3.19 -28.39 11.08
C GLU A 165 -2.86 -28.98 9.69
N GLU A 166 -2.10 -28.26 8.84
CA GLU A 166 -1.58 -28.74 7.55
C GLU A 166 -0.19 -29.40 7.68
N ARG A 167 0.23 -29.73 8.92
CA ARG A 167 1.49 -30.42 9.23
C ARG A 167 1.30 -31.87 9.68
#